data_AF-A0A7K0FU47-F1
#
_entry.id   AF-A0A7K0FU47-F1
#
_cell.length_a   1.000
_cell.length_b   1.000
_cell.length_c   1.000
_cell.angle_alpha   90.00
_cell.angle_beta   90.00
_cell.angle_gamma   90.00
#
_symmetry.space_group_name_H-M   'P 1'
#
loop_
_entity.id
_entity.type
_entity.pdbx_description
1 polymer ?
#
loop_
_entity_poly.entity_id
_entity_poly.type
_entity_poly.pdbx_seq_one_letter_code
_entity_poly.pdbx_strand_id
1 'polypeptide(L)' 'MTVLYGNRRWEDVIFTQGWVDLCDTFPDHLVVKHMLSAPHTGWTGGIGMLDESSTRRELETLAPS' A
#
# COMPACT_ATOMS: atom_id res chain seq x y z
N MET A 1 4.36 -9.89 7.22
CA MET A 1 3.81 -8.64 7.79
C MET A 1 3.44 -7.73 6.64
N THR A 2 2.26 -7.11 6.71
CA THR A 2 1.80 -6.21 5.64
C THR A 2 1.63 -4.80 6.18
N VAL A 3 2.14 -3.81 5.44
CA VAL A 3 1.95 -2.39 5.73
C VAL A 3 1.01 -1.80 4.69
N LEU A 4 -0.11 -1.22 5.14
CA LEU A 4 -0.95 -0.38 4.27
C LEU A 4 -0.39 1.04 4.31
N TYR A 5 0.04 1.57 3.17
CA TYR A 5 0.72 2.87 3.09
C TYR A 5 -0.05 3.88 2.23
N GLY A 6 -0.77 4.78 2.89
CA GLY A 6 -1.68 5.73 2.27
C GLY A 6 -1.03 7.07 1.95
N ASN A 7 -1.18 7.54 0.70
CA ASN A 7 -0.72 8.85 0.25
C ASN A 7 -1.77 9.48 -0.68
N ARG A 8 -1.64 10.77 -1.01
CA ARG A 8 -2.55 11.41 -1.96
C ARG A 8 -2.22 10.97 -3.39
N ARG A 9 -0.99 11.19 -3.83
CA ARG A 9 -0.47 10.75 -5.13
C ARG A 9 0.80 9.92 -4.94
N TRP A 10 1.29 9.31 -6.02
CA TRP A 10 2.53 8.53 -5.98
C TRP A 10 3.74 9.39 -5.65
N GLU A 11 3.75 10.65 -6.11
CA GLU A 11 4.85 11.60 -5.88
C GLU A 11 4.96 12.02 -4.41
N ASP A 12 3.90 11.83 -3.62
CA ASP A 12 3.88 12.11 -2.18
C ASP A 12 4.48 10.97 -1.33
N VAL A 13 4.70 9.79 -1.94
CA VAL A 13 5.26 8.63 -1.25
C VAL A 13 6.72 8.92 -0.91
N ILE A 14 7.01 9.02 0.39
CA ILE A 14 8.39 9.16 0.86
C ILE A 14 9.09 7.81 0.92
N PHE A 15 10.41 7.84 0.74
CA PHE A 15 11.29 6.66 0.79
C PHE A 15 10.87 5.52 -0.16
N THR A 16 10.34 5.83 -1.35
CA THR A 16 9.95 4.82 -2.36
C THR A 16 11.04 3.79 -2.60
N GLN A 17 12.27 4.21 -2.86
CA GLN A 17 13.39 3.29 -3.05
C GLN A 17 13.69 2.47 -1.79
N GLY A 18 13.64 3.10 -0.62
CA GLY A 18 13.85 2.39 0.66
C GLY A 18 12.79 1.32 0.92
N TRP A 19 11.54 1.56 0.52
CA TRP A 19 10.50 0.54 0.59
C TRP A 19 10.77 -0.63 -0.36
N VAL A 20 11.20 -0.35 -1.59
CA VAL A 20 11.59 -1.39 -2.56
C VAL A 20 12.74 -2.23 -1.99
N ASP A 21 13.83 -1.57 -1.57
CA ASP A 21 15.01 -2.25 -1.02
C ASP A 21 14.66 -3.11 0.20
N LEU A 22 13.77 -2.62 1.08
CA LEU A 22 13.36 -3.36 2.27
C LEU A 22 12.47 -4.57 1.92
N CYS A 23 11.56 -4.43 0.95
CA CYS A 23 10.76 -5.56 0.47
C CYS A 23 11.65 -6.61 -0.21
N ASP A 24 12.61 -6.18 -1.03
CA ASP A 24 13.54 -7.07 -1.72
C ASP A 24 14.48 -7.80 -0.75
N THR A 25 14.86 -7.14 0.36
CA THR A 25 15.67 -7.74 1.42
C THR A 25 14.88 -8.78 2.23
N PHE A 26 13.57 -8.58 2.41
CA PHE A 26 12.73 -9.40 3.28
C PHE A 26 11.41 -9.84 2.60
N PRO A 27 11.46 -10.54 1.46
CA PRO A 27 10.30 -10.77 0.60
C PRO A 27 9.20 -11.63 1.25
N ASP A 28 9.58 -12.57 2.12
CA ASP A 28 8.64 -13.44 2.83
C ASP A 28 8.09 -12.81 4.12
N HIS A 29 8.68 -11.70 4.57
CA HIS A 29 8.37 -11.09 5.85
C HIS A 29 7.70 -9.73 5.73
N LEU A 30 7.93 -8.98 4.64
CA LEU A 30 7.39 -7.65 4.45
C LEU A 30 6.75 -7.50 3.07
N VAL A 31 5.50 -7.04 3.09
CA VAL A 31 4.79 -6.57 1.90
C VAL A 31 4.26 -5.16 2.18
N VAL A 32 4.49 -4.23 1.28
CA VAL A 32 3.93 -2.87 1.36
C VAL A 32 2.84 -2.72 0.30
N LYS A 33 1.61 -2.44 0.73
CA LYS A 33 0.48 -2.16 -0.16
C LYS A 33 0.20 -0.67 -0.15
N HIS A 34 0.51 -0.02 -1.28
CA HIS A 34 0.28 1.41 -1.44
C HIS A 34 -1.20 1.70 -1.75
N MET A 35 -1.74 2.72 -1.08
CA MET A 35 -3.10 3.23 -1.25
C MET A 35 -3.04 4.71 -1.66
N LEU A 36 -3.66 5.08 -2.78
CA LEU A 36 -3.66 6.46 -3.28
C LEU A 36 -5.08 7.04 -3.32
N SER A 37 -5.29 8.25 -2.76
CA SER A 37 -6.59 8.93 -2.83
C SER A 37 -6.79 9.74 -4.12
N ALA A 38 -5.72 10.05 -4.84
CA ALA A 38 -5.72 10.67 -6.17
C ALA A 38 -4.68 9.99 -7.08
N PRO A 39 -4.90 8.71 -7.46
CA PRO A 39 -3.96 7.96 -8.30
C PRO A 39 -3.82 8.57 -9.70
N HIS A 40 -2.65 8.40 -10.31
CA HIS A 40 -2.47 8.66 -11.74
C HIS A 40 -3.17 7.58 -12.59
N THR A 41 -3.40 7.88 -13.86
CA THR A 41 -3.96 6.91 -14.82
C THR A 41 -3.02 5.73 -14.98
N GLY A 42 -3.51 4.51 -14.73
CA GLY A 42 -2.72 3.27 -14.81
C GLY A 42 -2.25 2.74 -13.46
N TRP A 43 -2.59 3.39 -12.34
CA TRP A 43 -2.33 2.85 -11.01
C TRP A 43 -3.06 1.52 -10.77
N THR A 44 -2.31 0.51 -10.34
CA THR A 44 -2.80 -0.85 -10.07
C THR A 44 -2.86 -1.19 -8.58
N GLY A 45 -2.33 -0.32 -7.72
CA GLY A 45 -2.42 -0.49 -6.27
C GLY A 45 -3.80 -0.13 -5.72
N GLY A 46 -3.91 -0.01 -4.41
CA GLY A 46 -5.18 0.31 -3.78
C GLY A 46 -5.56 1.79 -3.96
N ILE A 47 -6.87 2.05 -3.96
CA ILE A 47 -7.46 3.36 -4.27
C ILE A 47 -8.38 3.79 -3.13
N GLY A 48 -8.26 5.07 -2.76
CA GLY A 48 -9.06 5.71 -1.73
C GLY A 48 -8.22 6.29 -0.59
N MET A 49 -8.89 7.02 0.29
CA MET A 49 -8.31 7.43 1.58
C MET A 49 -8.24 6.22 2.49
N LEU A 50 -7.15 6.05 3.24
CA LEU A 50 -7.12 5.06 4.32
C LEU A 50 -8.01 5.54 5.46
N ASP A 51 -9.19 4.93 5.53
CA ASP A 51 -10.21 5.10 6.54
C ASP A 51 -10.65 3.72 7.06
N GLU A 52 -11.62 3.68 7.97
CA GLU A 52 -12.11 2.43 8.54
C GLU A 52 -12.61 1.45 7.45
N SER A 53 -13.36 1.96 6.47
CA SER A 53 -14.00 1.13 5.45
C SER A 53 -13.00 0.50 4.49
N SER A 54 -12.06 1.31 4.00
CA SER A 54 -10.99 0.88 3.10
C SER A 54 -10.00 -0.01 3.82
N THR A 55 -9.60 0.33 5.05
CA THR A 55 -8.70 -0.51 5.85
C THR A 55 -9.30 -1.89 6.08
N ARG A 56 -10.59 -1.97 6.46
CA ARG A 56 -11.29 -3.24 6.64
C ARG A 56 -11.28 -4.08 5.36
N ARG A 57 -11.64 -3.48 4.22
CA ARG A 57 -11.62 -4.16 2.91
C ARG A 57 -10.23 -4.69 2.55
N GLU A 58 -9.19 -3.90 2.78
CA GLU A 58 -7.83 -4.35 2.50
C GLU A 58 -7.38 -5.47 3.43
N LEU A 59 -7.76 -5.43 4.72
CA LEU A 59 -7.47 -6.50 5.68
C LEU A 59 -8.19 -7.80 5.34
N GLU A 60 -9.46 -7.74 4.94
CA GLU A 60 -10.24 -8.91 4.46
C GLU A 60 -9.58 -9.57 3.24
N THR A 61 -8.97 -8.78 2.35
CA THR A 61 -8.24 -9.30 1.18
C THR A 61 -6.95 -10.01 1.59
N LEU A 62 -6.26 -9.51 2.63
CA LEU A 62 -4.97 -10.04 3.08
C LEU A 62 -5.09 -11.27 3.98
N ALA A 63 -6.20 -11.38 4.72
CA ALA A 63 -6.50 -12.49 5.61
C ALA A 63 -7.99 -12.86 5.47
N PRO A 64 -8.38 -13.52 4.36
CA PRO A 64 -9.75 -13.95 4.17
C PRO A 64 -10.13 -14.92 5.28
N SER A 65 -11.24 -14.60 5.96
CA SER A 65 -11.81 -15.39 7.05
C SER A 65 -12.51 -16.65 6.56
#